data_AF-A0A919RLA4-F1
#
_entry.id   AF-A0A919RLA4-F1
#
_cell.length_a   1.000
_cell.length_b   1.000
_cell.length_c   1.000
_cell.angle_alpha   90.00
_cell.angle_beta   90.00
_cell.angle_gamma   90.00
#
_symmetry.space_group_name_H-M   'P 1'
#
loop_
_entity.id
_entity.type
_entity.pdbx_description
1 polymer ?
#
loop_
_entity_poly.entity_id
_entity_poly.type
_entity_poly.pdbx_seq_one_letter_code
_entity_poly.pdbx_strand_id
1 'polypeptide(L)'
;MIPHVDRRPVIEGLRALADLLDSNPRIPAPRGVFAVRCVYRSTDEEAAAEIDRIAGELGTETALENSSYHTQIHLGPVRFKASAMLLTPSTLQPTRYRCDDCAGTGLDGLAQTCDTCDGTGFC
;
A
#
# COMPACT_ATOMS: atom_id res chain seq x y z
N MET A 1 9.08 -12.69 -31.76
CA MET A 1 7.91 -13.58 -31.59
C MET A 1 7.56 -13.55 -30.11
N ILE A 2 6.49 -12.85 -29.72
CA ILE A 2 6.04 -12.83 -28.32
C ILE A 2 5.36 -14.19 -28.08
N PRO A 3 5.81 -15.03 -27.14
CA PRO A 3 5.16 -16.30 -26.87
C PRO A 3 3.69 -16.04 -26.49
N HIS A 4 2.76 -16.72 -27.16
CA HIS A 4 1.36 -16.70 -26.77
C HIS A 4 1.25 -17.36 -25.40
N VAL A 5 1.00 -16.54 -24.37
CA VAL A 5 0.65 -17.03 -23.04
C VAL A 5 -0.66 -17.81 -23.18
N ASP A 6 -0.68 -19.05 -22.71
CA ASP A 6 -1.92 -19.82 -22.63
C ASP A 6 -2.94 -18.99 -21.84
N ARG A 7 -4.08 -18.69 -22.49
CA ARG A 7 -5.15 -17.88 -21.89
C ARG A 7 -5.90 -18.62 -20.80
N ARG A 8 -5.80 -19.95 -20.73
CA ARG A 8 -6.58 -20.77 -19.80
C ARG A 8 -6.33 -20.41 -18.33
N PRO A 9 -5.09 -20.31 -17.82
CA PRO A 9 -4.86 -19.94 -16.42
C PRO A 9 -5.42 -18.56 -16.07
N VAL A 10 -5.40 -17.61 -17.01
CA VAL A 10 -5.99 -16.27 -16.80
C VAL A 10 -7.51 -16.35 -16.67
N ILE A 11 -8.17 -17.11 -17.55
CA ILE A 11 -9.62 -17.31 -17.49
C ILE A 11 -10.03 -18.03 -16.21
N GLU A 12 -9.27 -19.06 -15.81
CA GLU A 12 -9.51 -19.82 -14.57
C GLU A 12 -9.33 -18.91 -13.34
N GLY A 13 -8.29 -18.06 -13.31
CA GLY A 13 -8.08 -17.09 -12.23
C GLY A 13 -9.18 -16.03 -12.12
N LEU A 14 -9.70 -15.55 -13.26
CA LEU A 14 -10.81 -14.58 -13.27
C LEU A 14 -12.12 -15.19 -12.78
N ARG A 15 -12.38 -16.47 -13.07
CA ARG A 15 -13.54 -17.19 -12.53
C ARG A 15 -13.41 -17.38 -11.03
N ALA A 16 -12.24 -17.81 -10.56
CA ALA A 16 -11.97 -17.93 -9.13
C ALA A 16 -12.13 -16.58 -8.41
N LEU A 17 -11.76 -15.47 -9.06
CA LEU A 17 -11.98 -14.13 -8.50
C LEU A 17 -13.47 -13.79 -8.41
N ALA A 18 -14.26 -14.13 -9.42
CA ALA A 18 -15.71 -13.95 -9.38
C ALA A 18 -16.32 -14.76 -8.23
N ASP A 19 -15.97 -16.04 -8.10
CA ASP A 19 -16.46 -16.93 -7.04
C ASP A 19 -16.08 -16.41 -5.63
N LEU A 20 -14.85 -15.89 -5.49
CA LEU A 20 -14.38 -15.27 -4.26
C LEU A 20 -15.23 -14.06 -3.86
N LEU A 21 -15.51 -13.16 -4.80
CA LEU A 21 -16.29 -11.95 -4.53
C LEU A 21 -17.76 -12.26 -4.26
N ASP A 22 -18.34 -13.26 -4.94
CA ASP A 22 -19.72 -13.69 -4.73
C ASP A 22 -19.91 -14.36 -3.36
N SER A 23 -18.94 -15.18 -2.95
CA SER A 23 -18.96 -15.87 -1.65
C SER A 23 -18.65 -14.94 -0.46
N ASN A 24 -18.02 -13.79 -0.70
CA ASN A 24 -17.56 -12.87 0.34
C ASN A 24 -18.11 -11.45 0.11
N PRO A 25 -19.41 -11.20 0.38
CA PRO A 25 -20.04 -9.89 0.14
C PRO A 25 -19.47 -8.75 0.99
N ARG A 26 -18.68 -9.07 2.02
CA ARG A 26 -17.95 -8.10 2.85
C ARG A 26 -16.68 -7.59 2.17
N ILE A 27 -16.20 -8.27 1.12
CA ILE A 27 -15.07 -7.78 0.32
C ILE A 27 -15.62 -6.78 -0.70
N PRO A 28 -15.10 -5.55 -0.72
CA PRO A 28 -15.60 -4.54 -1.65
C PRO A 28 -15.31 -4.94 -3.11
N ALA A 29 -16.30 -4.69 -3.97
CA ALA A 29 -16.13 -4.93 -5.40
C ALA A 29 -15.04 -4.03 -6.01
N PRO A 30 -14.20 -4.56 -6.91
CA PRO A 30 -13.19 -3.78 -7.59
C PRO A 30 -13.72 -2.60 -8.40
N ARG A 31 -13.00 -1.48 -8.33
CA ARG A 31 -13.16 -0.37 -9.27
C ARG A 31 -12.44 -0.59 -10.62
N GLY A 32 -11.67 -1.68 -10.78
CA GLY A 32 -10.92 -2.00 -12.00
C GLY A 32 -10.34 -3.42 -12.00
N VAL A 33 -9.93 -3.91 -13.19
CA VAL A 33 -9.73 -5.36 -13.47
C VAL A 33 -8.36 -5.93 -13.09
N PHE A 34 -7.30 -5.12 -12.90
CA PHE A 34 -5.93 -5.65 -12.79
C PHE A 34 -5.21 -5.45 -11.45
N ALA A 35 -5.82 -4.69 -10.55
CA ALA A 35 -5.42 -4.58 -9.15
C ALA A 35 -6.57 -3.81 -8.48
N VAL A 36 -7.22 -4.44 -7.52
CA VAL A 36 -8.42 -3.91 -6.89
C VAL A 36 -8.06 -2.82 -5.89
N ARG A 37 -7.61 -1.67 -6.39
CA ARG A 37 -7.19 -0.54 -5.57
C ARG A 37 -8.41 0.14 -4.95
N CYS A 38 -8.80 -0.29 -3.74
CA CYS A 38 -9.73 0.44 -2.90
C CYS A 38 -8.98 1.56 -2.16
N VAL A 39 -8.98 2.76 -2.73
CA VAL A 39 -8.44 3.96 -2.04
C VAL A 39 -9.48 4.45 -1.06
N TYR A 40 -9.25 4.22 0.24
CA TYR A 40 -10.01 4.85 1.31
C TYR A 40 -9.49 6.27 1.53
N ARG A 41 -10.40 7.25 1.54
CA ARG A 41 -10.11 8.68 1.80
C ARG A 41 -10.46 9.05 3.24
N SER A 42 -10.07 8.18 4.16
CA SER A 42 -10.28 8.31 5.60
C SER A 42 -8.99 8.71 6.29
N THR A 43 -8.97 8.78 7.61
CA THR A 43 -7.71 8.79 8.37
C THR A 43 -6.90 7.53 8.06
N ASP A 44 -5.59 7.57 8.29
CA ASP A 44 -4.72 6.41 8.07
C ASP A 44 -5.11 5.20 8.92
N GLU A 45 -5.60 5.45 10.14
CA GLU A 45 -6.10 4.43 11.05
C GLU A 45 -7.33 3.73 10.47
N GLU A 46 -8.32 4.49 9.99
CA GLU A 46 -9.51 3.94 9.34
C GLU A 46 -9.17 3.20 8.04
N ALA A 47 -8.19 3.72 7.28
CA ALA A 47 -7.75 3.10 6.05
C ALA A 47 -6.98 1.79 6.31
N ALA A 48 -6.14 1.74 7.35
CA ALA A 48 -5.43 0.54 7.77
C ALA A 48 -6.40 -0.52 8.32
N ALA A 49 -7.33 -0.13 9.20
CA ALA A 49 -8.32 -1.02 9.79
C ALA A 49 -9.20 -1.71 8.72
N GLU A 50 -9.52 -1.01 7.64
CA GLU A 50 -10.28 -1.59 6.55
C GLU A 50 -9.45 -2.57 5.70
N ILE A 51 -8.15 -2.33 5.53
CA ILE A 51 -7.25 -3.30 4.90
C ILE A 51 -7.07 -4.53 5.79
N ASP A 52 -6.95 -4.37 7.11
CA ASP A 52 -6.91 -5.48 8.08
C ASP A 52 -8.19 -6.30 8.04
N ARG A 53 -9.34 -5.64 7.96
CA ARG A 53 -10.64 -6.32 7.82
C ARG A 53 -10.66 -7.16 6.54
N ILE A 54 -10.25 -6.59 5.40
CA ILE A 54 -10.20 -7.33 4.12
C ILE A 54 -9.22 -8.50 4.20
N ALA A 55 -8.07 -8.31 4.84
CA ALA A 55 -7.08 -9.36 5.05
C ALA A 55 -7.66 -10.52 5.88
N GLY A 56 -8.46 -10.21 6.91
CA GLY A 56 -9.21 -11.19 7.69
C GLY A 56 -10.24 -11.99 6.88
N GLU A 57 -11.00 -11.33 6.00
CA GLU A 57 -11.95 -12.01 5.10
C GLU A 57 -11.23 -12.90 4.05
N LEU A 58 -10.03 -12.51 3.62
CA LEU A 58 -9.22 -13.25 2.66
C LEU A 58 -8.35 -14.34 3.29
N GLY A 59 -8.15 -14.31 4.62
CA GLY A 59 -7.18 -15.15 5.31
C GLY A 59 -5.73 -14.86 4.90
N THR A 60 -5.43 -13.61 4.53
CA THR A 60 -4.10 -13.18 4.07
C THR A 60 -3.43 -12.23 5.05
N GLU A 61 -2.11 -12.07 4.92
CA GLU A 61 -1.35 -11.09 5.70
C GLU A 61 -1.42 -9.69 5.07
N THR A 62 -1.18 -8.67 5.89
CA THR A 62 -1.02 -7.28 5.45
C THR A 62 0.47 -6.91 5.34
N ALA A 63 0.77 -6.00 4.42
CA ALA A 63 2.12 -5.52 4.16
C ALA A 63 2.12 -4.01 3.91
N LEU A 64 3.21 -3.36 4.32
CA LEU A 64 3.46 -1.94 4.10
C LEU A 64 4.66 -1.75 3.16
N GLU A 65 4.43 -1.16 2.00
CA GLU A 65 5.47 -0.88 1.01
C GLU A 65 5.28 0.52 0.42
N ASN A 66 6.28 1.39 0.45
CA ASN A 66 6.23 2.73 -0.16
C ASN A 66 4.97 3.55 0.23
N SER A 67 4.64 3.59 1.52
CA SER A 67 3.42 4.22 2.07
C SER A 67 2.10 3.61 1.56
N SER A 68 2.15 2.43 0.94
CA SER A 68 0.99 1.64 0.54
C SER A 68 0.80 0.46 1.50
N TYR A 69 -0.19 0.58 2.38
CA TYR A 69 -0.64 -0.53 3.21
C TYR A 69 -1.61 -1.40 2.44
N HIS A 70 -1.38 -2.71 2.38
CA HIS A 70 -2.12 -3.57 1.47
C HIS A 70 -2.19 -5.03 1.90
N THR A 71 -3.13 -5.75 1.30
CA THR A 71 -3.21 -7.22 1.33
C THR A 71 -3.49 -7.74 -0.07
N GLN A 72 -3.07 -8.97 -0.35
CA GLN A 72 -3.23 -9.56 -1.67
C GLN A 72 -3.38 -11.08 -1.64
N ILE A 73 -4.11 -11.61 -2.63
CA ILE A 73 -4.21 -13.04 -2.90
C ILE A 73 -3.97 -13.31 -4.39
N HIS A 74 -3.36 -14.46 -4.68
CA HIS A 74 -3.07 -14.91 -6.03
C HIS A 74 -4.03 -16.04 -6.42
N LEU A 75 -4.66 -15.88 -7.58
CA LEU A 75 -5.60 -16.82 -8.21
C LEU A 75 -4.99 -17.23 -9.55
N GLY A 76 -3.93 -18.03 -9.50
CA GLY A 76 -3.07 -18.29 -10.66
C GLY A 76 -2.36 -17.00 -11.11
N PRO A 77 -2.44 -16.61 -12.40
CA PRO A 77 -1.84 -15.37 -12.91
C PRO A 77 -2.65 -14.11 -12.55
N VAL A 78 -3.85 -14.25 -11.98
CA VAL A 78 -4.70 -13.14 -11.55
C VAL A 78 -4.38 -12.78 -10.11
N ARG A 79 -4.21 -11.48 -9.83
CA ARG A 79 -3.97 -10.97 -8.48
C ARG A 79 -5.11 -10.06 -8.05
N PHE A 80 -5.66 -10.34 -6.87
CA PHE A 80 -6.47 -9.37 -6.15
C PHE A 80 -5.58 -8.67 -5.12
N LYS A 81 -5.55 -7.33 -5.13
CA LYS A 81 -4.78 -6.52 -4.19
C LYS A 81 -5.65 -5.36 -3.72
N ALA A 82 -5.96 -5.32 -2.43
CA ALA A 82 -6.57 -4.17 -1.78
C ALA A 82 -5.47 -3.32 -1.14
N SER A 83 -5.47 -2.01 -1.38
CA SER A 83 -4.39 -1.14 -0.90
C SER A 83 -4.88 0.27 -0.54
N ALA A 84 -4.51 0.73 0.64
CA ALA A 84 -4.63 2.10 1.09
C ALA A 84 -3.28 2.82 0.98
N MET A 85 -3.32 4.12 0.64
CA MET A 85 -2.14 4.98 0.72
C MET A 85 -2.23 5.75 2.03
N LEU A 86 -1.27 5.54 2.92
CA LEU A 86 -1.23 6.23 4.20
C LEU A 86 -0.55 7.59 4.00
N LEU A 87 -1.21 8.65 4.48
CA LEU A 87 -0.77 10.04 4.34
C LEU A 87 0.22 10.46 5.42
N THR A 88 0.16 9.83 6.59
CA THR A 88 1.25 9.85 7.56
C THR A 88 2.36 8.95 7.04
N PRO A 89 3.60 9.45 6.96
CA PRO A 89 4.73 8.58 6.72
C PRO A 89 4.73 7.56 7.87
N SER A 90 4.52 6.30 7.52
CA SER A 90 4.67 5.20 8.46
C SER A 90 6.02 5.39 9.16
N THR A 91 6.00 5.41 10.49
CA THR A 91 7.22 5.45 11.29
C THR A 91 8.21 4.43 10.75
N LEU A 92 9.41 4.91 10.37
CA LEU A 92 10.60 4.20 9.85
C LEU A 92 10.85 4.32 8.33
N GLN A 93 11.14 5.54 7.86
CA GLN A 93 12.54 5.87 7.54
C GLN A 93 12.80 7.33 7.94
N PRO A 94 13.76 7.60 8.84
CA PRO A 94 14.17 8.98 9.05
C PRO A 94 14.72 9.53 7.74
N THR A 95 14.06 10.54 7.18
CA THR A 95 14.65 11.35 6.11
C THR A 95 15.88 12.00 6.69
N ARG A 96 17.06 11.54 6.26
CA ARG A 96 18.31 12.22 6.58
C ARG A 96 18.24 13.59 5.95
N TYR A 97 18.31 14.62 6.78
CA TYR A 97 18.52 15.98 6.32
C TYR A 97 19.99 16.34 6.47
N ARG A 98 20.41 17.34 5.70
CA ARG A 98 21.65 18.08 5.93
C ARG A 98 21.29 19.55 6.12
N CYS A 99 21.73 20.15 7.21
CA CYS A 99 21.53 21.57 7.47
C CYS A 99 22.40 22.40 6.52
N ASP A 100 21.82 23.42 5.90
CA ASP A 100 22.52 24.30 4.96
C ASP A 100 23.52 25.24 5.67
N ASP A 101 23.26 25.60 6.94
CA ASP A 101 24.07 26.57 7.69
C ASP A 101 25.32 25.93 8.33
N CYS A 102 25.18 24.74 8.93
CA CYS A 102 26.27 24.10 9.70
C CYS A 102 26.76 22.78 9.09
N ALA A 103 26.14 22.30 8.00
CA ALA A 103 26.37 20.98 7.43
C ALA A 103 26.11 19.79 8.37
N GLY A 104 25.43 20.01 9.51
CA GLY A 104 25.00 18.96 10.43
C GLY A 104 23.98 18.01 9.77
N THR A 105 23.95 16.76 10.21
CA THR A 105 23.03 15.73 9.69
C THR A 105 22.13 15.21 10.81
N GLY A 106 20.83 15.07 10.57
CA GLY A 106 19.87 14.55 11.55
C GLY A 106 18.84 13.60 10.94
N LEU A 107 17.88 13.16 11.77
CA LEU A 107 16.96 12.05 11.46
C LEU A 107 15.51 12.45 11.73
N ASP A 108 14.97 13.37 10.91
CA ASP A 108 13.60 13.90 10.97
C ASP A 108 13.51 15.21 10.16
N GLY A 109 13.34 15.12 8.83
CA GLY A 109 13.11 16.31 7.98
C GLY A 109 11.81 17.09 8.26
N LEU A 110 11.14 16.82 9.38
CA LEU A 110 9.97 17.53 9.90
C LEU A 110 10.30 18.52 11.02
N ALA A 111 11.53 18.48 11.57
CA ALA A 111 11.99 19.54 12.45
C ALA A 111 11.91 20.90 11.69
N GLN A 112 11.60 21.99 12.39
CA GLN A 112 11.62 23.35 11.79
C GLN A 112 12.97 24.06 12.00
N THR A 113 13.84 23.46 12.82
CA THR A 113 15.12 23.99 13.28
C THR A 113 16.16 22.88 13.41
N CYS A 114 17.41 23.13 13.02
CA CYS A 114 18.49 22.16 13.20
C CYS A 114 18.93 22.06 14.67
N ASP A 115 18.94 20.87 15.25
CA ASP A 115 19.37 20.64 16.65
C ASP A 115 20.83 21.03 16.96
N THR A 116 21.65 21.25 15.93
CA THR A 116 23.07 21.60 16.07
C THR A 116 23.31 23.11 16.07
N CYS A 117 22.47 23.90 15.39
CA CYS A 117 22.72 25.33 15.19
C CYS A 117 21.48 26.23 15.24
N ASP A 118 20.30 25.67 15.52
CA ASP A 118 19.00 26.35 15.50
C ASP A 118 18.63 27.01 14.16
N GLY A 119 19.33 26.66 13.06
CA GLY A 119 19.09 27.21 11.72
C GLY A 119 17.77 26.73 11.10
N THR A 120 17.10 27.61 10.36
CA THR A 120 15.83 27.35 9.68
C THR A 120 16.07 26.92 8.22
N GLY A 121 16.14 25.61 7.94
CA GLY A 121 16.24 25.11 6.56
C GLY A 121 16.67 23.64 6.47
N PHE A 122 15.90 22.84 5.73
CA PHE A 122 16.18 21.43 5.44
C PHE A 122 16.01 21.19 3.94
N CYS A 123 16.98 20.48 3.32
CA CYS A 123 16.83 19.83 2.03
C CYS A 123 16.75 18.31 2.20
#